data_AF-A0A9W9DJD6-F1
#
_entry.id   AF-A0A9W9DJD6-F1
#
_cell.length_a   1.000
_cell.length_b   1.000
_cell.length_c   1.000
_cell.angle_alpha   90.00
_cell.angle_beta   90.00
_cell.angle_gamma   90.00
#
_symmetry.space_group_name_H-M   'P 1'
#
loop_
_entity.id
_entity.type
_entity.pdbx_description
1 polymer ?
#
loop_
_entity_poly.entity_id
_entity_poly.type
_entity_poly.pdbx_seq_one_letter_code
_entity_poly.pdbx_strand_id
1 'polypeptide(L)'
;MQTQLRSRLKSKKWGALMFVCNDLMVFPAQVFDDIVKKTLVTKNDMTKDDMVNTLMEWRLNSIQEDQAFVWPHFTPTVFAPPRAPWASPVLSHTFHGNIACRSLTDAERKMMMEDTARRMNWHSATGVGHIHQLLWAPCDNSDIGKEKLAKALNAEGIDALLYVCIDLNRVPLQLPRREVKRVLIHQVITWVGHAYLTSYLLSN
;
A
#
# COMPACT_ATOMS: atom_id res chain seq x y z
N MET A 1 26.97 -7.36 -10.73
CA MET A 1 25.60 -6.78 -10.68
C MET A 1 25.34 -5.77 -11.80
N GLN A 2 26.19 -4.75 -12.00
CA GLN A 2 26.02 -3.71 -13.02
C GLN A 2 25.91 -4.24 -14.47
N THR A 3 26.78 -5.18 -14.86
CA THR A 3 26.78 -5.77 -16.21
C THR A 3 25.50 -6.55 -16.53
N GLN A 4 24.93 -7.22 -15.53
CA GLN A 4 23.65 -7.96 -15.67
C GLN A 4 22.47 -6.99 -15.81
N LEU A 5 22.42 -5.92 -15.00
CA LEU A 5 21.36 -4.91 -15.11
C LEU A 5 21.39 -4.22 -16.49
N ARG A 6 22.58 -3.81 -16.94
CA ARG A 6 22.75 -3.20 -18.26
C ARG A 6 22.27 -4.11 -19.39
N SER A 7 22.64 -5.40 -19.35
CA SER A 7 22.17 -6.40 -20.33
C SER A 7 20.64 -6.54 -20.31
N ARG A 8 20.04 -6.59 -19.12
CA ARG A 8 18.58 -6.67 -18.94
C ARG A 8 17.84 -5.43 -19.44
N LEU A 9 18.41 -4.23 -19.29
CA LEU A 9 17.85 -3.00 -19.84
C LEU A 9 17.99 -2.99 -21.37
N LYS A 10 19.15 -3.41 -21.90
CA LYS A 10 19.38 -3.55 -23.34
C LYS A 10 18.44 -4.56 -24.01
N SER A 11 17.82 -5.50 -23.29
CA SER A 11 16.83 -6.41 -23.89
C SER A 11 15.43 -5.80 -24.00
N LYS A 12 15.15 -4.65 -23.37
CA LYS A 12 13.83 -4.02 -23.39
C LYS A 12 13.54 -3.28 -24.70
N LYS A 13 12.25 -3.12 -25.03
CA LYS A 13 11.83 -2.34 -26.20
C LYS A 13 12.10 -0.85 -25.95
N TRP A 14 12.43 -0.11 -27.02
CA TRP A 14 12.71 1.32 -26.95
C TRP A 14 11.58 2.10 -26.26
N GLY A 15 10.32 1.86 -26.63
CA GLY A 15 9.18 2.56 -26.03
C GLY A 15 9.00 2.29 -24.53
N ALA A 16 9.38 1.12 -24.05
CA ALA A 16 9.34 0.82 -22.62
C ALA A 16 10.43 1.57 -21.85
N LEU A 17 11.64 1.69 -22.43
CA LEU A 17 12.71 2.48 -21.85
C LEU A 17 12.36 3.97 -21.86
N MET A 18 11.79 4.46 -22.95
CA MET A 18 11.35 5.85 -23.08
C MET A 18 10.28 6.19 -22.05
N PHE A 19 9.30 5.30 -21.86
CA PHE A 19 8.28 5.46 -20.83
C PHE A 19 8.91 5.61 -19.44
N VAL A 20 9.87 4.76 -19.08
CA VAL A 20 10.54 4.81 -17.77
C VAL A 20 11.40 6.08 -17.62
N CYS A 21 12.17 6.46 -18.63
CA CYS A 21 12.95 7.70 -18.62
C CYS A 21 12.04 8.93 -18.43
N ASN A 22 10.89 8.95 -19.11
CA ASN A 22 9.92 10.03 -18.99
C ASN A 22 9.25 10.07 -17.61
N ASP A 23 8.85 8.91 -17.08
CA ASP A 23 8.22 8.80 -15.76
C ASP A 23 9.16 9.25 -14.64
N LEU A 24 10.44 8.87 -14.75
CA LEU A 24 11.47 9.26 -13.78
C LEU A 24 12.06 10.66 -14.04
N MET A 25 11.71 11.31 -15.15
CA MET A 25 12.31 12.56 -15.64
C MET A 25 13.85 12.48 -15.74
N VAL A 26 14.37 11.34 -16.21
CA VAL A 26 15.82 11.10 -16.35
C VAL A 26 16.19 11.01 -17.82
N PHE A 27 16.91 12.03 -18.29
CA PHE A 27 17.43 12.11 -19.65
C PHE A 27 18.93 12.50 -19.64
N PRO A 28 19.69 12.21 -20.72
CA PRO A 28 21.04 12.71 -20.84
C PRO A 28 21.05 14.24 -20.79
N ALA A 29 21.98 14.81 -20.03
CA ALA A 29 22.05 16.26 -19.80
C ALA A 29 22.12 17.08 -21.10
N GLN A 30 22.74 16.51 -22.14
CA GLN A 30 22.93 17.17 -23.44
C GLN A 30 21.63 17.39 -24.21
N VAL A 31 20.60 16.57 -23.95
CA VAL A 31 19.32 16.57 -24.69
C VAL A 31 18.12 16.86 -23.79
N PHE A 32 18.34 17.04 -22.48
CA PHE A 32 17.27 17.20 -21.49
C PHE A 32 16.33 18.37 -21.84
N ASP A 33 16.88 19.56 -22.05
CA ASP A 33 16.09 20.78 -22.31
C ASP A 33 15.30 20.70 -23.62
N ASP A 34 15.85 19.99 -24.61
CA ASP A 34 15.20 19.79 -25.91
C ASP A 34 14.10 18.73 -25.84
N ILE A 35 14.33 17.65 -25.08
CA ILE A 35 13.38 16.56 -24.90
C ILE A 35 12.16 17.02 -24.09
N VAL A 36 12.37 17.76 -23.00
CA VAL A 36 11.28 18.21 -22.13
C VAL A 36 10.31 19.16 -22.85
N LYS A 37 10.78 19.88 -23.88
CA LYS A 37 9.95 20.77 -24.70
C LYS A 37 9.21 20.06 -25.83
N LYS A 38 9.57 18.82 -26.16
CA LYS A 38 8.95 18.06 -27.26
C LYS A 38 7.65 17.40 -26.82
N THR A 39 6.63 17.51 -27.66
CA THR A 39 5.36 16.78 -27.50
C THR A 39 5.51 15.30 -27.83
N LEU A 40 6.48 14.94 -28.67
CA LEU A 40 6.78 13.58 -29.06
C LEU A 40 8.28 13.39 -29.21
N VAL A 41 8.83 12.42 -28.48
CA VAL A 41 10.23 12.00 -28.57
C VAL A 41 10.32 10.78 -29.47
N THR A 42 11.23 10.82 -30.45
CA THR A 42 11.46 9.76 -31.42
C THR A 42 12.81 9.07 -31.18
N LYS A 43 13.06 7.97 -31.90
CA LYS A 43 14.33 7.25 -31.82
C LYS A 43 15.54 8.06 -32.28
N ASN A 44 15.34 9.12 -33.06
CA ASN A 44 16.40 10.01 -33.52
C ASN A 44 16.79 11.01 -32.43
N ASP A 45 15.88 11.30 -31.50
CA ASP A 45 16.12 12.25 -30.41
C ASP A 45 16.85 11.59 -29.24
N MET A 46 16.61 10.29 -29.03
CA MET A 46 17.26 9.54 -27.97
C MET A 46 17.40 8.07 -28.36
N THR A 47 18.65 7.59 -28.36
CA THR A 47 18.91 6.19 -28.68
C THR A 47 18.61 5.29 -27.50
N LYS A 48 18.52 3.98 -27.78
CA LYS A 48 18.33 2.98 -26.75
C LYS A 48 19.52 2.92 -25.78
N ASP A 49 20.73 3.07 -26.30
CA ASP A 49 21.93 3.02 -25.46
C ASP A 49 22.03 4.25 -24.56
N ASP A 50 21.58 5.43 -25.02
CA ASP A 50 21.49 6.63 -24.19
C ASP A 50 20.58 6.40 -22.99
N MET A 51 19.34 5.92 -23.22
CA MET A 51 18.39 5.60 -22.14
C MET A 51 18.96 4.58 -21.16
N VAL A 52 19.62 3.53 -21.67
CA VAL A 52 20.22 2.50 -20.80
C VAL A 52 21.32 3.10 -19.93
N ASN A 53 22.20 3.92 -20.50
CA ASN A 53 23.29 4.53 -19.77
C ASN A 53 22.76 5.52 -18.72
N THR A 54 21.79 6.35 -19.09
CA THR A 54 21.12 7.30 -18.20
C THR A 54 20.41 6.60 -17.03
N LEU A 55 19.67 5.52 -17.29
CA LEU A 55 19.02 4.75 -16.22
C LEU A 55 20.03 4.03 -15.31
N MET A 56 21.16 3.59 -15.87
CA MET A 56 22.25 2.99 -15.08
C MET A 56 22.89 4.04 -14.16
N GLU A 57 23.18 5.23 -14.67
CA GLU A 57 23.74 6.34 -13.88
C GLU A 57 22.79 6.75 -12.76
N TRP A 58 21.52 6.96 -13.09
CA TRP A 58 20.49 7.28 -12.11
C TRP A 58 20.38 6.19 -11.03
N ARG A 59 20.41 4.91 -11.41
CA ARG A 59 20.31 3.79 -10.45
C ARG A 59 21.49 3.72 -9.48
N LEU A 60 22.68 4.09 -9.95
CA LEU A 60 23.92 3.99 -9.18
C LEU A 60 24.17 5.22 -8.30
N ASN A 61 23.74 6.40 -8.73
CA ASN A 61 24.15 7.66 -8.12
C ASN A 61 22.99 8.49 -7.57
N SER A 62 21.76 8.22 -8.01
CA SER A 62 20.62 9.11 -7.76
C SER A 62 19.54 8.49 -6.88
N ILE A 63 19.76 7.29 -6.31
CA ILE A 63 18.81 6.62 -5.42
C ILE A 63 19.46 6.37 -4.06
N GLN A 64 18.78 6.77 -2.99
CA GLN A 64 19.14 6.43 -1.62
C GLN A 64 18.40 5.14 -1.21
N GLU A 65 19.11 4.03 -1.10
CA GLU A 65 18.54 2.71 -0.73
C GLU A 65 18.70 2.38 0.75
N ASP A 66 18.69 3.39 1.63
CA ASP A 66 18.76 3.15 3.08
C ASP A 66 17.42 2.61 3.63
N GLN A 67 16.37 2.57 2.81
CA GLN A 67 15.03 2.10 3.17
C GLN A 67 14.53 0.99 2.24
N ALA A 68 13.53 0.25 2.71
CA ALA A 68 12.89 -0.78 1.91
C ALA A 68 12.34 -0.20 0.59
N PHE A 69 12.64 -0.87 -0.53
CA PHE A 69 12.15 -0.48 -1.84
C PHE A 69 10.61 -0.53 -1.89
N VAL A 70 9.97 0.57 -2.31
CA VAL A 70 8.51 0.67 -2.47
C VAL A 70 8.17 1.10 -3.89
N TRP A 71 7.80 0.16 -4.74
CA TRP A 71 7.33 0.47 -6.10
C TRP A 71 6.06 1.36 -6.07
N PRO A 72 5.92 2.36 -6.97
CA PRO A 72 6.87 2.79 -8.01
C PRO A 72 7.86 3.87 -7.54
N HIS A 73 7.97 4.12 -6.24
CA HIS A 73 8.74 5.22 -5.69
C HIS A 73 10.19 4.82 -5.42
N PHE A 74 11.09 5.61 -5.99
CA PHE A 74 12.48 5.66 -5.58
C PHE A 74 12.67 6.98 -4.84
N THR A 75 13.45 7.00 -3.77
CA THR A 75 13.81 8.24 -3.07
C THR A 75 15.01 8.85 -3.79
N PRO A 76 14.81 9.89 -4.63
CA PRO A 76 15.91 10.48 -5.36
C PRO A 76 16.77 11.30 -4.39
N THR A 77 18.08 11.29 -4.57
CA THR A 77 19.00 12.07 -3.71
C THR A 77 18.96 13.58 -4.01
N VAL A 78 18.55 13.97 -5.22
CA VAL A 78 18.75 15.34 -5.74
C VAL A 78 17.43 16.08 -5.96
N PHE A 79 16.32 15.36 -6.18
CA PHE A 79 15.04 15.96 -6.56
C PHE A 79 13.88 15.38 -5.74
N ALA A 80 12.78 16.12 -5.65
CA ALA A 80 11.56 15.61 -5.04
C ALA A 80 11.10 14.31 -5.75
N PRO A 81 10.55 13.32 -5.03
CA PRO A 81 10.09 12.07 -5.62
C PRO A 81 9.15 12.35 -6.81
N PRO A 82 9.30 11.63 -7.93
CA PRO A 82 8.43 11.82 -9.08
C PRO A 82 6.97 11.66 -8.66
N ARG A 83 6.17 12.70 -8.91
CA ARG A 83 4.73 12.65 -8.69
C ARG A 83 4.14 11.80 -9.82
N ALA A 84 3.97 10.51 -9.57
CA ALA A 84 3.10 9.67 -10.39
C ALA A 84 1.68 9.81 -9.82
N PRO A 85 0.82 10.73 -10.32
CA PRO A 85 -0.54 10.90 -9.79
C PRO A 85 -1.42 9.65 -9.97
N TRP A 86 -1.05 8.77 -10.92
CA TRP A 86 -1.64 7.44 -11.08
C TRP A 86 -1.15 6.42 -10.05
N ALA A 87 -0.03 6.71 -9.38
CA ALA A 87 0.48 6.01 -8.21
C ALA A 87 0.19 6.84 -6.96
N SER A 88 -1.10 7.15 -6.75
CA SER A 88 -1.67 7.86 -5.59
C SER A 88 -0.86 7.69 -4.31
N PRO A 89 -0.78 8.75 -3.48
CA PRO A 89 0.17 8.85 -2.38
C PRO A 89 0.09 7.59 -1.54
N VAL A 90 1.26 6.97 -1.37
CA VAL A 90 1.53 5.81 -0.52
C VAL A 90 0.40 5.62 0.48
N LEU A 91 -0.50 4.69 0.20
CA LEU A 91 -1.31 4.09 1.24
C LEU A 91 -0.26 3.55 2.21
N SER A 92 -0.05 4.23 3.34
CA SER A 92 0.99 3.83 4.27
C SER A 92 0.62 2.42 4.71
N HIS A 93 1.32 1.42 4.17
CA HIS A 93 0.97 0.03 4.42
C HIS A 93 1.54 -0.32 5.78
N THR A 94 0.70 -0.24 6.80
CA THR A 94 1.05 -0.78 8.10
C THR A 94 0.89 -2.29 8.06
N PHE A 95 2.01 -3.01 8.10
CA PHE A 95 2.03 -4.45 8.33
C PHE A 95 1.77 -4.71 9.81
N HIS A 96 0.69 -5.41 10.14
CA HIS A 96 0.44 -5.87 11.51
C HIS A 96 0.24 -7.37 11.45
N GLY A 97 1.26 -8.11 11.89
CA GLY A 97 1.42 -9.53 11.57
C GLY A 97 1.71 -9.76 10.08
N ASN A 98 1.03 -10.74 9.48
CA ASN A 98 1.24 -11.16 8.08
C ASN A 98 0.30 -10.48 7.06
N ILE A 99 -0.54 -9.51 7.47
CA ILE A 99 -1.51 -8.89 6.57
C ILE A 99 -1.24 -7.40 6.43
N ALA A 100 -1.11 -6.96 5.18
CA ALA A 100 -0.93 -5.57 4.85
C ALA A 100 -2.28 -4.83 4.91
N CYS A 101 -2.35 -3.82 5.78
CA CYS A 101 -3.51 -2.94 5.91
C CYS A 101 -3.30 -1.66 5.11
N ARG A 102 -4.39 -1.05 4.66
CA ARG A 102 -4.40 0.33 4.16
C ARG A 102 -4.46 1.28 5.36
N SER A 103 -3.44 2.12 5.55
CA SER A 103 -3.60 3.31 6.40
C SER A 103 -4.44 4.32 5.65
N LEU A 104 -5.62 4.61 6.18
CA LEU A 104 -6.52 5.64 5.69
C LEU A 104 -6.15 6.97 6.33
N THR A 105 -6.12 8.03 5.51
CA THR A 105 -6.18 9.40 6.02
C THR A 105 -7.54 9.65 6.68
N ASP A 106 -7.63 10.68 7.54
CA ASP A 106 -8.89 11.03 8.19
C ASP A 106 -10.03 11.31 7.19
N ALA A 107 -9.71 11.93 6.06
CA ALA A 107 -10.66 12.20 4.99
C ALA A 107 -11.17 10.90 4.32
N GLU A 108 -10.26 9.97 4.01
CA GLU A 108 -10.63 8.68 3.43
C GLU A 108 -11.43 7.83 4.41
N ARG A 109 -11.03 7.80 5.68
CA ARG A 109 -11.74 7.11 6.75
C ARG A 109 -13.17 7.62 6.87
N LYS A 110 -13.35 8.94 6.94
CA LYS A 110 -14.68 9.57 6.99
C LYS A 110 -15.53 9.18 5.78
N MET A 111 -14.98 9.28 4.58
CA MET A 111 -15.69 8.94 3.34
C MET A 111 -16.10 7.46 3.30
N MET A 112 -15.23 6.54 3.72
CA MET A 112 -15.53 5.12 3.74
C MET A 112 -16.55 4.76 4.83
N MET A 113 -16.49 5.43 5.99
CA MET A 113 -17.50 5.28 7.04
C MET A 113 -18.87 5.74 6.55
N GLU A 114 -18.96 6.89 5.88
CA GLU A 114 -20.20 7.41 5.30
C GLU A 114 -20.77 6.49 4.21
N ASP A 115 -19.92 5.92 3.34
CA ASP A 115 -20.35 4.92 2.36
C ASP A 115 -20.88 3.65 3.01
N THR A 116 -20.16 3.13 4.01
CA THR A 116 -20.56 1.91 4.71
C THR A 116 -21.85 2.15 5.48
N ALA A 117 -21.98 3.27 6.19
CA ALA A 117 -23.18 3.64 6.93
C ALA A 117 -24.42 3.75 6.04
N ARG A 118 -24.27 4.22 4.79
CA ARG A 118 -25.38 4.26 3.81
C ARG A 118 -25.89 2.87 3.40
N ARG A 119 -25.03 1.84 3.47
CA ARG A 119 -25.37 0.45 3.12
C ARG A 119 -25.86 -0.35 4.33
N MET A 120 -25.62 0.14 5.54
CA MET A 120 -25.99 -0.55 6.78
C MET A 120 -27.50 -0.52 7.03
N ASN A 121 -28.02 -1.62 7.56
CA ASN A 121 -29.36 -1.69 8.14
C ASN A 121 -29.26 -1.74 9.67
N TRP A 122 -30.41 -1.80 10.34
CA TRP A 122 -30.48 -1.88 11.81
C TRP A 122 -29.65 -3.06 12.39
N HIS A 123 -29.64 -4.22 11.72
CA HIS A 123 -28.84 -5.37 12.13
C HIS A 123 -27.34 -5.09 12.04
N SER A 124 -26.88 -4.48 10.95
CA SER A 124 -25.48 -4.09 10.79
C SER A 124 -25.05 -3.06 11.84
N ALA A 125 -25.90 -2.07 12.14
CA ALA A 125 -25.61 -1.05 13.15
C ALA A 125 -25.49 -1.65 14.56
N THR A 126 -26.40 -2.56 14.91
CA THR A 126 -26.33 -3.31 16.18
C THR A 126 -25.07 -4.18 16.23
N GLY A 127 -24.73 -4.82 15.11
CA GLY A 127 -23.52 -5.63 14.98
C GLY A 127 -22.23 -4.85 15.20
N VAL A 128 -22.14 -3.59 14.76
CA VAL A 128 -20.98 -2.73 15.08
C VAL A 128 -20.81 -2.58 16.60
N GLY A 129 -21.90 -2.32 17.32
CA GLY A 129 -21.88 -2.23 18.78
C GLY A 129 -21.43 -3.55 19.44
N HIS A 130 -21.96 -4.68 18.99
CA HIS A 130 -21.55 -6.00 19.49
C HIS A 130 -20.07 -6.29 19.22
N ILE A 131 -19.57 -6.00 18.02
CA ILE A 131 -18.16 -6.18 17.69
C ILE A 131 -17.30 -5.32 18.63
N HIS A 132 -17.60 -4.03 18.81
CA HIS A 132 -16.84 -3.20 19.75
C HIS A 132 -16.88 -3.72 21.19
N GLN A 133 -18.03 -4.23 21.66
CA GLN A 133 -18.11 -4.89 22.97
C GLN A 133 -17.20 -6.11 23.06
N LEU A 134 -17.16 -6.95 22.02
CA LEU A 134 -16.25 -8.10 21.95
C LEU A 134 -14.78 -7.67 21.96
N LEU A 135 -14.45 -6.54 21.33
CA LEU A 135 -13.08 -5.99 21.31
C LEU A 135 -12.63 -5.41 22.64
N TRP A 136 -13.55 -4.93 23.47
CA TRP A 136 -13.26 -4.44 24.82
C TRP A 136 -13.39 -5.50 25.91
N ALA A 137 -13.99 -6.65 25.61
CA ALA A 137 -14.05 -7.76 26.54
C ALA A 137 -12.65 -8.36 26.75
N PRO A 138 -12.32 -8.80 27.99
CA PRO A 138 -11.14 -9.61 28.25
C PRO A 138 -11.12 -10.83 27.34
N CYS A 139 -10.12 -10.92 26.46
CA CYS A 139 -9.95 -12.00 25.52
C CYS A 139 -8.68 -12.75 25.82
N ASP A 140 -8.77 -14.07 25.89
CA ASP A 140 -7.60 -14.94 25.95
C ASP A 140 -6.87 -14.88 24.60
N ASN A 141 -5.57 -14.60 24.61
CA ASN A 141 -4.74 -14.53 23.40
C ASN A 141 -4.26 -15.92 22.93
N SER A 142 -4.68 -17.00 23.61
CA SER A 142 -4.50 -18.38 23.16
C SER A 142 -5.25 -18.64 21.85
N ASP A 143 -4.86 -19.70 21.14
CA ASP A 143 -5.54 -20.10 19.90
C ASP A 143 -7.02 -20.44 20.14
N ILE A 144 -7.35 -20.98 21.31
CA ILE A 144 -8.73 -21.26 21.72
C ILE A 144 -9.53 -19.96 21.89
N GLY A 145 -8.93 -18.93 22.50
CA GLY A 145 -9.55 -17.61 22.64
C GLY A 145 -9.79 -16.94 21.29
N LYS A 146 -8.81 -17.00 20.39
CA LYS A 146 -8.93 -16.50 19.01
C LYS A 146 -10.01 -17.23 18.20
N GLU A 147 -10.13 -18.54 18.35
CA GLU A 147 -11.17 -19.32 17.67
C GLU A 147 -12.58 -18.95 18.18
N LYS A 148 -12.73 -18.76 19.49
CA LYS A 148 -14.00 -18.29 20.09
C LYS A 148 -14.37 -16.90 19.55
N LEU A 149 -13.42 -15.97 19.50
CA LEU A 149 -13.62 -14.64 18.94
C LEU A 149 -13.99 -14.72 17.44
N ALA A 150 -13.29 -15.54 16.66
CA ALA A 150 -13.61 -15.76 15.25
C ALA A 150 -15.04 -16.25 15.04
N LYS A 151 -15.49 -17.20 15.88
CA LYS A 151 -16.85 -17.73 15.84
C LYS A 151 -17.90 -16.66 16.16
N ALA A 152 -17.64 -15.82 17.16
CA ALA A 152 -18.52 -14.70 17.52
C ALA A 152 -18.59 -13.66 16.39
N LEU A 153 -17.45 -13.23 15.85
CA LEU A 153 -17.39 -12.29 14.72
C LEU A 153 -18.02 -12.84 13.44
N ASN A 154 -18.02 -14.17 13.24
CA ASN A 154 -18.65 -14.79 12.09
C ASN A 154 -20.19 -14.74 12.14
N ALA A 155 -20.80 -14.48 13.30
CA ALA A 155 -22.24 -14.22 13.39
C ALA A 155 -22.61 -12.84 12.82
N GLU A 156 -21.66 -11.92 12.75
CA GLU A 156 -21.91 -10.52 12.38
C GLU A 156 -21.94 -10.30 10.86
N GLY A 157 -22.58 -9.20 10.45
CA GLY A 157 -22.69 -8.80 9.05
C GLY A 157 -21.37 -8.28 8.46
N ILE A 158 -21.20 -8.41 7.14
CA ILE A 158 -19.99 -7.92 6.44
C ILE A 158 -19.82 -6.41 6.61
N ASP A 159 -20.90 -5.62 6.48
CA ASP A 159 -20.82 -4.17 6.62
C ASP A 159 -20.45 -3.74 8.05
N ALA A 160 -20.90 -4.48 9.08
CA ALA A 160 -20.50 -4.23 10.45
C ALA A 160 -19.01 -4.49 10.67
N LEU A 161 -18.51 -5.62 10.18
CA LEU A 161 -17.08 -5.96 10.22
C LEU A 161 -16.22 -4.96 9.44
N LEU A 162 -16.69 -4.52 8.27
CA LEU A 162 -16.01 -3.52 7.44
C LEU A 162 -15.96 -2.17 8.16
N TYR A 163 -17.07 -1.73 8.75
CA TYR A 163 -17.13 -0.48 9.52
C TYR A 163 -16.10 -0.48 10.64
N VAL A 164 -16.04 -1.55 11.44
CA VAL A 164 -15.06 -1.67 12.53
C VAL A 164 -13.62 -1.70 11.99
N CYS A 165 -13.36 -2.38 10.88
CA CYS A 165 -12.03 -2.33 10.25
C CYS A 165 -11.67 -0.91 9.79
N ILE A 166 -12.62 -0.10 9.33
CA ILE A 166 -12.39 1.30 8.96
C ILE A 166 -12.10 2.13 10.23
N ASP A 167 -12.87 1.94 11.29
CA ASP A 167 -12.73 2.65 12.57
C ASP A 167 -11.35 2.42 13.21
N LEU A 168 -10.92 1.16 13.25
CA LEU A 168 -9.60 0.76 13.74
C LEU A 168 -8.44 1.16 12.81
N ASN A 169 -8.73 1.72 11.64
CA ASN A 169 -7.78 2.00 10.56
C ASN A 169 -7.02 0.72 10.09
N ARG A 170 -7.76 -0.38 9.89
CA ARG A 170 -7.29 -1.74 9.57
C ARG A 170 -7.95 -2.36 8.34
N VAL A 171 -8.32 -1.56 7.35
CA VAL A 171 -8.96 -2.09 6.15
C VAL A 171 -7.95 -2.96 5.37
N PRO A 172 -8.28 -4.23 5.04
CA PRO A 172 -7.43 -5.08 4.22
C PRO A 172 -7.18 -4.46 2.83
N LEU A 173 -5.96 -4.57 2.31
CA LEU A 173 -5.64 -4.10 0.95
C LEU A 173 -6.37 -4.88 -0.14
N GLN A 174 -6.61 -6.15 0.09
CA GLN A 174 -7.31 -7.03 -0.84
C GLN A 174 -8.57 -7.54 -0.16
N LEU A 175 -9.72 -7.23 -0.76
CA LEU A 175 -11.01 -7.81 -0.40
C LEU A 175 -11.44 -8.77 -1.50
N PRO A 176 -10.95 -10.02 -1.50
CA PRO A 176 -11.36 -11.02 -2.48
C PRO A 176 -12.86 -11.28 -2.36
N ARG A 177 -13.62 -11.15 -3.46
CA ARG A 177 -15.09 -11.24 -3.47
C ARG A 177 -15.66 -12.45 -2.73
N ARG A 178 -14.97 -13.59 -2.75
CA ARG A 178 -15.43 -14.85 -2.14
C ARG A 178 -15.04 -15.01 -0.66
N GLU A 179 -14.08 -14.23 -0.16
CA GLU A 179 -13.52 -14.42 1.19
C GLU A 179 -13.47 -13.14 2.03
N VAL A 180 -14.12 -12.06 1.55
CA VAL A 180 -14.18 -10.74 2.21
C VAL A 180 -14.42 -10.89 3.73
N LYS A 181 -15.45 -11.65 4.11
CA LYS A 181 -15.82 -11.83 5.52
C LYS A 181 -14.70 -12.43 6.36
N ARG A 182 -14.07 -13.51 5.86
CA ARG A 182 -12.96 -14.18 6.54
C ARG A 182 -11.76 -13.24 6.73
N VAL A 183 -11.44 -12.46 5.69
CA VAL A 183 -10.32 -11.50 5.74
C VAL A 183 -10.60 -10.40 6.77
N LEU A 184 -11.83 -9.86 6.84
CA LEU A 184 -12.21 -8.86 7.84
C LEU A 184 -12.14 -9.41 9.27
N ILE A 185 -12.66 -10.62 9.50
CA ILE A 185 -12.58 -11.29 10.81
C ILE A 185 -11.12 -11.45 11.24
N HIS A 186 -10.26 -11.89 10.32
CA HIS A 186 -8.85 -12.09 10.61
C HIS A 186 -8.15 -10.77 11.00
N GLN A 187 -8.48 -9.65 10.36
CA GLN A 187 -7.96 -8.33 10.75
C GLN A 187 -8.31 -7.94 12.17
N VAL A 188 -9.58 -8.12 12.53
CA VAL A 188 -10.09 -7.79 13.86
C VAL A 188 -9.38 -8.61 14.92
N ILE A 189 -9.22 -9.93 14.71
CA ILE A 189 -8.49 -10.82 15.64
C ILE A 189 -7.02 -10.42 15.79
N THR A 190 -6.35 -10.13 14.67
CA THR A 190 -4.95 -9.71 14.69
C THR A 190 -4.79 -8.39 15.47
N TRP A 191 -5.71 -7.44 15.30
CA TRP A 191 -5.69 -6.19 16.05
C TRP A 191 -5.79 -6.42 17.57
N VAL A 192 -6.72 -7.28 18.00
CA VAL A 192 -6.90 -7.63 19.41
C VAL A 192 -5.60 -8.21 19.99
N GLY A 193 -4.98 -9.17 19.29
CA GLY A 193 -3.72 -9.78 19.73
C GLY A 193 -2.58 -8.77 19.90
N HIS A 194 -2.48 -7.77 19.02
CA HIS A 194 -1.49 -6.69 19.14
C HIS A 194 -1.80 -5.71 20.28
N ALA A 195 -3.07 -5.34 20.46
CA ALA A 195 -3.48 -4.43 21.53
C ALA A 195 -3.14 -5.00 22.92
N TYR A 196 -3.36 -6.31 23.13
CA TYR A 196 -2.98 -6.99 24.37
C TYR A 196 -1.47 -6.96 24.62
N LEU A 197 -0.64 -7.27 23.62
CA LEU A 197 0.82 -7.21 23.76
C LEU A 197 1.31 -5.81 24.13
N THR A 198 0.71 -4.77 23.53
CA THR A 198 1.09 -3.38 23.78
C THR A 198 0.69 -2.94 25.19
N SER A 199 -0.50 -3.35 25.66
CA SER A 199 -0.95 -3.07 27.04
C SER A 199 -0.12 -3.80 28.10
N TYR A 200 0.31 -5.04 27.84
CA TYR A 200 1.15 -5.82 28.75
C TYR A 200 2.58 -5.28 28.87
N LEU A 201 3.14 -4.73 27.79
CA LEU A 201 4.49 -4.14 27.78
C LEU A 201 4.55 -2.75 28.39
N LEU A 202 3.42 -2.04 28.50
CA LEU A 202 3.32 -0.73 29.17
C LEU A 202 2.94 -0.84 30.66
N SER A 203 2.64 -2.05 31.14
CA SER A 203 2.20 -2.33 32.51
C SER A 203 3.25 -3.06 33.37
N ASN A 204 4.45 -3.30 32.82
CA ASN A 204 5.63 -3.84 33.51
C ASN A 204 6.81 -2.89 33.32
#